data_AF-A0A7J6R1M6-F1
#
_entry.id   AF-A0A7J6R1M6-F1
#
_cell.length_a   1.000
_cell.length_b   1.000
_cell.length_c   1.000
_cell.angle_alpha   90.00
_cell.angle_beta   90.00
_cell.angle_gamma   90.00
#
_symmetry.space_group_name_H-M   'P 1'
#
loop_
_entity.id
_entity.type
_entity.pdbx_description
1 polymer ?
#
loop_
_entity_poly.entity_id
_entity_poly.type
_entity_poly.pdbx_seq_one_letter_code
_entity_poly.pdbx_strand_id
1 'polypeptide(L)'
;MNGDSKQLSATGSNFKDLLIDDFPGVCERLEQSHRLCDRLRIMLEERANVERSYAASLERLARKAKETVVTPDAARPGSETALSAFEGYIGSVMHRAEQSRQLAGDLAGEVVPSLGGTLKQHGQVYQRIRVDGMKLAASLQEQYRLHDETVLRYDDAAQRADHLMRDLAADTTHDPSSRLRLAVTAAEAARLTSGCEEDYRKAVLKVNTERQRFLAHMDIIMDALQDMEVKRGRCFKDALRKTLVYDAAWIRNVEYDLNQAIPGAEAVDPEGDTGQFARDRYARRAEAIKGGVGRATLLEKVEVLPWLRLQQSLHPSKERPDPPGESNRSAGEKSREATVSQYDEFIES
;
A
#
# COMPACT_ATOMS: atom_id res chain seq x y z
N MET A 1 2.82 -40.87 -30.82
CA MET A 1 1.56 -40.42 -30.19
C MET A 1 1.79 -39.02 -29.68
N ASN A 2 1.62 -38.04 -30.57
CA ASN A 2 1.69 -36.62 -30.22
C ASN A 2 0.29 -36.21 -29.77
N GLY A 3 0.15 -35.93 -28.48
CA GLY A 3 -1.05 -35.31 -27.94
C GLY A 3 -1.07 -33.85 -28.34
N ASP A 4 -1.95 -33.50 -29.27
CA ASP A 4 -2.33 -32.12 -29.57
C ASP A 4 -2.99 -31.49 -28.34
N SER A 5 -2.17 -30.92 -27.45
CA SER A 5 -2.62 -29.81 -26.62
C SER A 5 -2.82 -28.62 -27.54
N LYS A 6 -4.02 -28.49 -28.10
CA LYS A 6 -4.51 -27.22 -28.65
C LYS A 6 -4.37 -26.17 -27.56
N GLN A 7 -3.27 -25.42 -27.59
CA GLN A 7 -3.20 -24.11 -26.97
C GLN A 7 -4.31 -23.29 -27.60
N LEU A 8 -5.41 -23.13 -26.85
CA LEU A 8 -6.39 -22.09 -27.09
C LEU A 8 -5.65 -20.77 -26.93
N SER A 9 -5.13 -20.24 -28.04
CA SER A 9 -4.67 -18.87 -28.12
C SER A 9 -5.91 -17.99 -27.94
N ALA A 10 -6.22 -17.65 -26.69
CA ALA A 10 -7.26 -16.69 -26.35
C ALA A 10 -6.82 -15.33 -26.89
N THR A 11 -7.24 -15.02 -28.11
CA THR A 11 -7.07 -13.71 -28.76
C THR A 11 -8.06 -12.66 -28.22
N GLY A 12 -8.93 -13.03 -27.26
CA GLY A 12 -9.77 -12.09 -26.52
C GLY A 12 -8.99 -11.55 -25.32
N SER A 13 -8.71 -10.24 -25.30
CA SER A 13 -7.99 -9.59 -24.20
C SER A 13 -8.92 -9.00 -23.14
N ASN A 14 -10.22 -9.31 -23.17
CA ASN A 14 -11.25 -8.61 -22.39
C ASN A 14 -12.19 -9.60 -21.67
N PHE A 15 -12.82 -9.16 -20.56
CA PHE A 15 -13.70 -10.01 -19.74
C PHE A 15 -14.94 -10.46 -20.48
N LYS A 16 -15.45 -9.58 -21.34
CA LYS A 16 -16.67 -9.77 -22.09
C LYS A 16 -16.62 -11.00 -23.00
N ASP A 17 -15.57 -11.11 -23.81
CA ASP A 17 -15.48 -12.14 -24.84
C ASP A 17 -15.19 -13.53 -24.27
N LEU A 18 -14.60 -13.58 -23.07
CA LEU A 18 -14.12 -14.83 -22.46
C LEU A 18 -14.99 -15.33 -21.30
N LEU A 19 -15.68 -14.45 -20.58
CA LEU A 19 -16.31 -14.76 -19.29
C LEU A 19 -17.80 -14.41 -19.23
N ILE A 20 -18.46 -14.21 -20.38
CA ILE A 20 -19.90 -13.92 -20.40
C ILE A 20 -20.75 -15.00 -19.71
N ASP A 21 -20.28 -16.26 -19.75
CA ASP A 21 -20.92 -17.41 -19.11
C ASP A 21 -20.50 -17.59 -17.64
N ASP A 22 -19.45 -16.90 -17.18
CA ASP A 22 -18.95 -16.93 -15.79
C ASP A 22 -19.12 -15.57 -15.09
N PHE A 23 -20.34 -15.04 -15.14
CA PHE A 23 -20.69 -13.82 -14.41
C PHE A 23 -20.38 -13.88 -12.90
N PRO A 24 -20.63 -15.00 -12.18
CA PRO A 24 -20.27 -15.10 -10.75
C PRO A 24 -18.76 -14.93 -10.49
N GLY A 25 -17.90 -15.57 -11.30
CA GLY A 25 -16.45 -15.42 -11.18
C GLY A 25 -15.98 -13.99 -11.42
N VAL A 26 -16.58 -13.30 -12.40
CA VAL A 26 -16.34 -11.87 -12.66
C VAL A 26 -16.71 -11.03 -11.43
N CYS A 27 -17.90 -11.25 -10.85
CA CYS A 27 -18.31 -10.56 -9.62
C CYS A 27 -17.31 -10.75 -8.47
N GLU A 28 -16.85 -11.98 -8.24
CA GLU A 28 -15.86 -12.28 -7.20
C GLU A 28 -14.56 -11.50 -7.43
N ARG A 29 -14.04 -11.52 -8.65
CA ARG A 29 -12.81 -10.80 -9.02
C ARG A 29 -12.96 -9.28 -8.83
N LEU A 30 -14.14 -8.72 -9.11
CA LEU A 30 -14.40 -7.30 -8.87
C LEU A 30 -14.47 -6.95 -7.38
N GLU A 31 -14.99 -7.83 -6.53
CA GLU A 31 -15.02 -7.64 -5.07
C GLU A 31 -13.62 -7.75 -4.47
N GLN A 32 -12.77 -8.63 -4.99
CA GLN A 32 -11.36 -8.71 -4.60
C GLN A 32 -10.59 -7.41 -4.92
N SER A 33 -10.76 -6.86 -6.12
CA SER A 33 -10.12 -5.59 -6.49
C SER A 33 -10.68 -4.38 -5.73
N HIS A 34 -11.98 -4.39 -5.38
CA HIS A 34 -12.56 -3.39 -4.47
C HIS A 34 -11.84 -3.42 -3.11
N ARG A 35 -11.73 -4.61 -2.51
CA ARG A 35 -11.06 -4.82 -1.22
C ARG A 35 -9.59 -4.42 -1.26
N LEU A 36 -8.88 -4.69 -2.35
CA LEU A 36 -7.48 -4.29 -2.50
C LEU A 36 -7.32 -2.76 -2.49
N CYS A 37 -8.18 -2.06 -3.22
CA CYS A 37 -8.16 -0.59 -3.25
C CYS A 37 -8.53 0.01 -1.88
N ASP A 38 -9.49 -0.58 -1.17
CA ASP A 38 -9.86 -0.11 0.17
C ASP A 38 -8.72 -0.36 1.19
N ARG A 39 -8.01 -1.49 1.09
CA ARG A 39 -6.81 -1.74 1.91
C ARG A 39 -5.73 -0.68 1.65
N LEU A 40 -5.48 -0.31 0.39
CA LEU A 40 -4.55 0.78 0.07
C LEU A 40 -5.02 2.10 0.69
N ARG A 41 -6.31 2.43 0.56
CA ARG A 41 -6.90 3.65 1.15
C ARG A 41 -6.68 3.70 2.66
N ILE A 42 -6.98 2.60 3.37
CA ILE A 42 -6.79 2.49 4.83
C ILE A 42 -5.32 2.65 5.19
N MET A 43 -4.41 1.97 4.49
CA MET A 43 -2.97 2.08 4.75
C MET A 43 -2.47 3.53 4.57
N LEU A 44 -2.92 4.23 3.52
CA LEU A 44 -2.55 5.64 3.30
C LEU A 44 -3.15 6.58 4.35
N GLU A 45 -4.34 6.30 4.85
CA GLU A 45 -4.98 7.02 5.95
C GLU A 45 -4.22 6.83 7.26
N GLU A 46 -3.84 5.58 7.58
CA GLU A 46 -2.99 5.25 8.72
C GLU A 46 -1.62 5.92 8.61
N ARG A 47 -1.01 5.89 7.42
CA ARG A 47 0.25 6.59 7.16
C ARG A 47 0.14 8.09 7.41
N ALA A 48 -0.91 8.74 6.93
CA ALA A 48 -1.15 10.15 7.22
C ALA A 48 -1.31 10.42 8.74
N ASN A 49 -1.95 9.52 9.49
CA ASN A 49 -2.07 9.63 10.94
C ASN A 49 -0.72 9.51 11.67
N VAL A 50 0.15 8.61 11.21
CA VAL A 50 1.52 8.45 11.72
C VAL A 50 2.30 9.75 11.52
N GLU A 51 2.26 10.32 10.32
CA GLU A 51 2.96 11.57 10.00
C GLU A 51 2.46 12.77 10.84
N ARG A 52 1.14 12.88 11.08
CA ARG A 52 0.61 13.93 12.00
C ARG A 52 1.11 13.75 13.43
N SER A 53 1.19 12.50 13.90
CA SER A 53 1.63 12.19 15.26
C SER A 53 3.13 12.47 15.43
N TYR A 54 3.92 12.19 14.39
CA TYR A 54 5.33 12.53 14.32
C TYR A 54 5.54 14.04 14.35
N ALA A 55 4.85 14.79 13.48
CA ALA A 55 4.89 16.25 13.45
C ALA A 55 4.56 16.87 14.82
N ALA A 56 3.45 16.46 15.45
CA ALA A 56 3.06 16.96 16.77
C ALA A 56 4.10 16.66 17.85
N SER A 57 4.82 15.54 17.75
CA SER A 57 5.87 15.17 18.69
C SER A 57 7.13 16.00 18.50
N LEU A 58 7.51 16.30 17.25
CA LEU A 58 8.61 17.21 16.94
C LEU A 58 8.34 18.65 17.41
N GLU A 59 7.13 19.17 17.18
CA GLU A 59 6.75 20.50 17.68
C GLU A 59 6.80 20.60 19.20
N ARG A 60 6.39 19.54 19.89
CA ARG A 60 6.47 19.48 21.36
C ARG A 60 7.93 19.44 21.83
N LEU A 61 8.77 18.66 21.15
CA LEU A 61 10.21 18.57 21.43
C LEU A 61 10.89 19.94 21.24
N ALA A 62 10.65 20.59 20.11
CA ALA A 62 11.23 21.89 19.80
C ALA A 62 10.78 22.98 20.77
N ARG A 63 9.49 23.03 21.13
CA ARG A 63 8.98 23.96 22.15
C ARG A 63 9.65 23.76 23.51
N LYS A 64 9.75 22.50 23.96
CA LYS A 64 10.43 22.17 25.22
C LYS A 64 11.92 22.53 25.18
N ALA A 65 12.60 22.27 24.07
CA ALA A 65 14.01 22.63 23.90
C ALA A 65 14.18 24.16 23.96
N LYS A 66 13.31 24.91 23.28
CA LYS A 66 13.33 26.38 23.31
C LYS A 66 13.14 26.93 24.73
N GLU A 67 12.22 26.37 25.50
CA GLU A 67 12.00 26.75 26.90
C GLU A 67 13.24 26.51 27.78
N THR A 68 14.04 25.46 27.51
CA THR A 68 15.26 25.19 28.26
C THR A 68 16.44 26.08 27.87
N VAL A 69 16.52 26.48 26.59
CA VAL A 69 17.65 27.20 26.01
C VAL A 69 17.51 28.71 26.14
N VAL A 70 16.29 29.21 25.96
CA VAL A 70 15.96 30.63 26.01
C VAL A 70 15.51 30.99 27.44
N THR A 71 16.29 30.59 28.44
CA THR A 71 16.12 31.09 29.82
C THR A 71 17.05 32.28 30.06
N PRO A 72 16.65 33.28 30.87
CA PRO A 72 17.50 34.42 31.21
C PRO A 72 18.86 34.02 31.80
N ASP A 73 18.94 32.87 32.48
CA ASP A 73 20.16 32.31 33.07
C ASP A 73 21.07 31.54 32.07
N ALA A 74 20.56 31.25 30.87
CA ALA A 74 21.29 30.56 29.81
C ALA A 74 22.05 31.51 28.88
N ALA A 75 21.68 32.80 28.83
CA ALA A 75 22.44 33.85 28.16
C ALA A 75 23.73 34.15 28.93
N ARG A 76 24.67 33.19 28.90
CA ARG A 76 25.97 33.29 29.53
C ARG A 76 26.96 33.86 28.52
N PRO A 77 27.66 34.95 28.85
CA PRO A 77 28.72 35.47 28.00
C PRO A 77 29.69 34.35 27.62
N GLY A 78 30.00 34.23 26.33
CA GLY A 78 30.89 33.17 25.83
C GLY A 78 30.24 31.80 25.62
N SER A 79 28.98 31.79 25.20
CA SER A 79 28.33 30.62 24.61
C SER A 79 27.44 31.00 23.43
N GLU A 80 27.72 32.15 22.81
CA GLU A 80 26.83 32.80 21.84
C GLU A 80 26.77 32.00 20.55
N THR A 81 27.91 31.50 20.07
CA THR A 81 27.96 30.70 18.84
C THR A 81 27.30 29.34 19.05
N ALA A 82 27.55 28.70 20.21
CA ALA A 82 26.93 27.43 20.58
C ALA A 82 25.40 27.54 20.79
N LEU A 83 24.93 28.62 21.44
CA LEU A 83 23.50 28.89 21.62
C LEU A 83 22.82 29.15 20.28
N SER A 84 23.43 29.96 19.41
CA SER A 84 22.89 30.25 18.08
C SER A 84 22.77 28.97 17.23
N ALA A 85 23.78 28.10 17.25
CA ALA A 85 23.72 26.80 16.59
C ALA A 85 22.60 25.92 17.14
N PHE A 86 22.40 25.91 18.45
CA PHE A 86 21.34 25.12 19.07
C PHE A 86 19.94 25.65 18.77
N GLU A 87 19.76 26.97 18.75
CA GLU A 87 18.52 27.61 18.29
C GLU A 87 18.22 27.30 16.82
N GLY A 88 19.25 27.32 15.96
CA GLY A 88 19.15 26.93 14.55
C GLY A 88 18.68 25.47 14.40
N TYR A 89 19.24 24.55 15.21
CA TYR A 89 18.80 23.16 15.22
C TYR A 89 17.34 23.00 15.70
N ILE A 90 16.92 23.74 16.73
CA ILE A 90 15.51 23.77 17.17
C ILE A 90 14.60 24.25 16.02
N GLY A 91 15.03 25.25 15.26
CA GLY A 91 14.34 25.72 14.05
C GLY A 91 14.20 24.61 13.00
N SER A 92 15.28 23.88 12.72
CA SER A 92 15.27 22.73 11.80
C SER A 92 14.27 21.64 12.23
N VAL A 93 14.19 21.34 13.54
CA VAL A 93 13.19 20.40 14.08
C VAL A 93 11.76 20.90 13.86
N MET A 94 11.51 22.20 14.01
CA MET A 94 10.20 22.80 13.70
C MET A 94 9.85 22.70 12.22
N HIS A 95 10.80 23.00 11.32
CA HIS A 95 10.58 22.85 9.88
C HIS A 95 10.28 21.39 9.51
N ARG A 96 11.00 20.43 10.09
CA ARG A 96 10.72 18.99 9.90
C ARG A 96 9.29 18.62 10.29
N ALA A 97 8.79 19.19 11.38
CA ALA A 97 7.43 18.96 11.82
C ALA A 97 6.42 19.48 10.80
N GLU A 98 6.64 20.68 10.27
CA GLU A 98 5.80 21.29 9.24
C GLU A 98 5.79 20.45 7.96
N GLN A 99 6.95 19.99 7.48
CA GLN A 99 7.04 19.12 6.30
C GLN A 99 6.25 17.82 6.48
N SER A 100 6.34 17.21 7.67
CA SER A 100 5.61 15.97 7.98
C SER A 100 4.09 16.21 8.07
N ARG A 101 3.69 17.38 8.60
CA ARG A 101 2.28 17.82 8.64
C ARG A 101 1.73 18.07 7.23
N GLN A 102 2.52 18.67 6.34
CA GLN A 102 2.15 18.88 4.95
C GLN A 102 1.96 17.55 4.21
N LEU A 103 2.90 16.61 4.32
CA LEU A 103 2.77 15.26 3.74
C LEU A 103 1.48 14.56 4.21
N ALA A 104 1.19 14.63 5.52
CA ALA A 104 -0.05 14.08 6.06
C ALA A 104 -1.31 14.76 5.50
N GLY A 105 -1.24 16.07 5.27
CA GLY A 105 -2.28 16.88 4.65
C GLY A 105 -2.53 16.47 3.20
N ASP A 106 -1.46 16.31 2.41
CA ASP A 106 -1.54 15.93 0.99
C ASP A 106 -2.15 14.52 0.82
N LEU A 107 -1.69 13.56 1.64
CA LEU A 107 -2.23 12.20 1.63
C LEU A 107 -3.72 12.16 2.01
N ALA A 108 -4.09 12.82 3.10
CA ALA A 108 -5.44 12.78 3.63
C ALA A 108 -6.43 13.70 2.89
N GLY A 109 -5.94 14.76 2.27
CA GLY A 109 -6.72 15.75 1.54
C GLY A 109 -6.96 15.39 0.08
N GLU A 110 -6.01 14.69 -0.57
CA GLU A 110 -6.08 14.40 -2.00
C GLU A 110 -6.16 12.90 -2.30
N VAL A 111 -5.21 12.10 -1.82
CA VAL A 111 -5.09 10.69 -2.25
C VAL A 111 -6.18 9.82 -1.64
N VAL A 112 -6.36 9.88 -0.33
CA VAL A 112 -7.36 9.08 0.40
C VAL A 112 -8.78 9.41 -0.08
N PRO A 113 -9.19 10.69 -0.22
CA PRO A 113 -10.52 11.02 -0.73
C PRO A 113 -10.75 10.62 -2.18
N SER A 114 -9.72 10.70 -3.04
CA SER A 114 -9.82 10.25 -4.44
C SER A 114 -10.14 8.76 -4.55
N LEU A 115 -9.41 7.91 -3.80
CA LEU A 115 -9.69 6.48 -3.71
C LEU A 115 -11.06 6.21 -3.07
N GLY A 116 -11.36 6.85 -1.95
CA GLY A 116 -12.62 6.68 -1.22
C GLY A 116 -13.84 7.05 -2.06
N GLY A 117 -13.77 8.16 -2.80
CA GLY A 117 -14.82 8.61 -3.71
C GLY A 117 -15.09 7.60 -4.82
N THR A 118 -14.03 7.11 -5.48
CA THR A 118 -14.14 6.09 -6.54
C THR A 118 -14.74 4.80 -6.00
N LEU A 119 -14.28 4.31 -4.84
CA LEU A 119 -14.77 3.08 -4.23
C LEU A 119 -16.23 3.16 -3.81
N LYS A 120 -16.67 4.31 -3.29
CA LYS A 120 -18.06 4.55 -2.93
C LYS A 120 -18.97 4.55 -4.16
N GLN A 121 -18.60 5.29 -5.20
CA GLN A 121 -19.37 5.36 -6.45
C GLN A 121 -19.45 4.00 -7.13
N HIS A 122 -18.31 3.33 -7.32
CA HIS A 122 -18.25 2.01 -7.93
C HIS A 122 -19.00 0.96 -7.11
N GLY A 123 -18.91 0.99 -5.77
CA GLY A 123 -19.66 0.08 -4.90
C GLY A 123 -21.17 0.18 -5.09
N GLN A 124 -21.72 1.39 -5.19
CA GLN A 124 -23.16 1.61 -5.38
C GLN A 124 -23.65 1.16 -6.77
N VAL A 125 -22.87 1.42 -7.81
CA VAL A 125 -23.19 0.99 -9.18
C VAL A 125 -23.08 -0.52 -9.31
N TYR A 126 -22.00 -1.10 -8.79
CA TYR A 126 -21.74 -2.54 -8.80
C TYR A 126 -22.88 -3.35 -8.18
N GLN A 127 -23.39 -2.95 -7.00
CA GLN A 127 -24.45 -3.72 -6.34
C GLN A 127 -25.73 -3.81 -7.18
N ARG A 128 -26.08 -2.76 -7.92
CA ARG A 128 -27.23 -2.78 -8.83
C ARG A 128 -26.99 -3.70 -10.02
N ILE A 129 -25.84 -3.54 -10.68
CA ILE A 129 -25.45 -4.38 -11.82
C ILE A 129 -25.38 -5.87 -11.43
N ARG A 130 -24.82 -6.17 -10.25
CA ARG A 130 -24.70 -7.54 -9.73
C ARG A 130 -26.06 -8.21 -9.59
N VAL A 131 -27.03 -7.51 -9.01
CA VAL A 131 -28.39 -8.04 -8.82
C VAL A 131 -29.04 -8.33 -10.17
N ASP A 132 -28.91 -7.42 -11.13
CA ASP A 132 -29.53 -7.58 -12.45
C ASP A 132 -28.87 -8.71 -13.26
N GLY A 133 -27.54 -8.79 -13.25
CA GLY A 133 -26.79 -9.86 -13.91
C GLY A 133 -27.07 -11.25 -13.30
N MET A 134 -27.15 -11.35 -11.98
CA MET A 134 -27.52 -12.61 -11.30
C MET A 134 -28.94 -13.05 -11.64
N LYS A 135 -29.90 -12.12 -11.73
CA LYS A 135 -31.28 -12.43 -12.15
C LYS A 135 -31.33 -12.94 -13.59
N LEU A 136 -30.56 -12.34 -14.50
CA LEU A 136 -30.47 -12.78 -15.90
C LEU A 136 -29.88 -14.20 -15.99
N ALA A 137 -28.77 -14.45 -15.30
CA ALA A 137 -28.14 -15.76 -15.26
C ALA A 137 -29.08 -16.83 -14.67
N ALA A 138 -29.76 -16.53 -13.56
CA ALA A 138 -30.71 -17.45 -12.93
C ALA A 138 -31.93 -17.75 -13.83
N SER A 139 -32.46 -16.73 -14.54
CA SER A 139 -33.56 -16.90 -15.48
C SER A 139 -33.21 -17.87 -16.61
N LEU A 140 -32.02 -17.70 -17.21
CA LEU A 140 -31.52 -18.58 -18.26
C LEU A 140 -31.28 -20.00 -17.73
N GLN A 141 -30.67 -20.14 -16.55
CA GLN A 141 -30.40 -21.43 -15.93
C GLN A 141 -31.69 -22.21 -15.64
N GLU A 142 -32.75 -21.53 -15.18
CA GLU A 142 -34.04 -22.18 -14.97
C GLU A 142 -34.66 -22.66 -16.29
N GLN A 143 -34.51 -21.92 -17.39
CA GLN A 143 -34.99 -22.41 -18.69
C GLN A 143 -34.20 -23.63 -19.17
N TYR A 144 -32.88 -23.68 -18.96
CA TYR A 144 -32.09 -24.89 -19.26
C TYR A 144 -32.57 -26.08 -18.41
N ARG A 145 -32.81 -25.87 -17.11
CA ARG A 145 -33.32 -26.93 -16.22
C ARG A 145 -34.66 -27.48 -16.71
N LEU A 146 -35.60 -26.60 -17.08
CA LEU A 146 -36.91 -26.99 -17.61
C LEU A 146 -36.79 -27.71 -18.96
N HIS A 147 -35.89 -27.25 -19.83
CA HIS A 147 -35.58 -27.92 -21.09
C HIS A 147 -35.07 -29.35 -20.86
N ASP A 148 -34.09 -29.52 -19.98
CA ASP A 148 -33.50 -30.83 -19.70
C ASP A 148 -34.54 -31.81 -19.11
N GLU A 149 -35.44 -31.31 -18.27
CA GLU A 149 -36.59 -32.09 -17.79
C GLU A 149 -37.51 -32.52 -18.94
N THR A 150 -37.81 -31.64 -19.90
CA THR A 150 -38.63 -31.99 -21.07
C THR A 150 -37.94 -32.97 -22.02
N VAL A 151 -36.61 -32.88 -22.18
CA VAL A 151 -35.82 -33.83 -22.97
C VAL A 151 -35.95 -35.24 -22.41
N LEU A 152 -35.75 -35.40 -21.09
CA LEU A 152 -35.86 -36.70 -20.43
C LEU A 152 -37.27 -37.30 -20.56
N ARG A 153 -38.31 -36.47 -20.42
CA ARG A 153 -39.71 -36.92 -20.57
C ARG A 153 -40.02 -37.35 -22.00
N TYR A 154 -39.53 -36.62 -22.99
CA TYR A 154 -39.70 -36.97 -24.39
C TYR A 154 -38.98 -38.28 -24.73
N ASP A 155 -37.72 -38.44 -24.30
CA ASP A 155 -36.93 -39.65 -24.54
C ASP A 155 -37.60 -40.90 -23.92
N ASP A 156 -38.03 -40.83 -22.66
CA ASP A 156 -38.76 -41.92 -21.98
C ASP A 156 -40.09 -42.25 -22.69
N ALA A 157 -40.85 -41.24 -23.15
CA ALA A 157 -42.07 -41.47 -23.92
C ALA A 157 -41.78 -42.15 -25.27
N ALA A 158 -40.78 -41.66 -26.00
CA ALA A 158 -40.38 -42.18 -27.31
C ALA A 158 -39.89 -43.63 -27.22
N GLN A 159 -39.02 -43.94 -26.25
CA GLN A 159 -38.53 -45.30 -26.01
C GLN A 159 -39.66 -46.28 -25.69
N ARG A 160 -40.63 -45.88 -24.86
CA ARG A 160 -41.80 -46.71 -24.56
C ARG A 160 -42.68 -46.95 -25.78
N ALA A 161 -42.97 -45.91 -26.56
CA ALA A 161 -43.78 -46.04 -27.77
C ALA A 161 -43.11 -46.96 -28.80
N ASP A 162 -41.80 -46.79 -29.00
CA ASP A 162 -40.98 -47.60 -29.90
C ASP A 162 -40.91 -49.07 -29.47
N HIS A 163 -40.75 -49.35 -28.16
CA HIS A 163 -40.83 -50.71 -27.62
C HIS A 163 -42.20 -51.37 -27.90
N LEU A 164 -43.29 -50.68 -27.58
CA LEU A 164 -44.65 -51.22 -27.79
C LEU A 164 -44.98 -51.45 -29.26
N MET A 165 -44.48 -50.59 -30.16
CA MET A 165 -44.64 -50.77 -31.60
C MET A 165 -43.86 -51.98 -32.12
N ARG A 166 -42.66 -52.24 -31.61
CA ARG A 166 -41.90 -53.47 -31.93
C ARG A 166 -42.61 -54.71 -31.42
N ASP A 167 -43.11 -54.71 -30.19
CA ASP A 167 -43.86 -55.83 -29.62
C ASP A 167 -45.10 -56.14 -30.47
N LEU A 168 -45.86 -55.11 -30.86
CA LEU A 168 -47.03 -55.26 -31.72
C LEU A 168 -46.69 -55.81 -33.10
N ALA A 169 -45.54 -55.40 -33.67
CA ALA A 169 -45.06 -55.89 -34.96
C ALA A 169 -44.56 -57.34 -34.90
N ALA A 170 -43.99 -57.75 -33.76
CA ALA A 170 -43.52 -59.10 -33.50
C ALA A 170 -44.61 -60.05 -32.97
N ASP A 171 -45.78 -59.53 -32.59
CA ASP A 171 -46.89 -60.32 -32.04
C ASP A 171 -47.47 -61.28 -33.09
N THR A 172 -47.12 -62.56 -32.96
CA THR A 172 -47.65 -63.66 -33.76
C THR A 172 -48.86 -64.34 -33.11
N THR A 173 -49.41 -63.82 -32.01
CA THR A 173 -50.56 -64.44 -31.34
C THR A 173 -51.82 -64.33 -32.20
N HIS A 174 -52.62 -65.40 -32.24
CA HIS A 174 -53.88 -65.45 -32.98
C HIS A 174 -55.07 -64.92 -32.19
N ASP A 175 -54.91 -64.49 -30.93
CA ASP A 175 -56.00 -63.91 -30.12
C ASP A 175 -56.24 -62.45 -30.51
N PRO A 176 -57.37 -62.13 -31.18
CA PRO A 176 -57.64 -60.78 -31.64
C PRO A 176 -57.79 -59.78 -30.49
N SER A 177 -58.23 -60.25 -29.32
CA SER A 177 -58.51 -59.37 -28.17
C SER A 177 -57.23 -58.86 -27.52
N SER A 178 -56.22 -59.73 -27.36
CA SER A 178 -54.92 -59.34 -26.81
C SER A 178 -54.14 -58.43 -27.74
N ARG A 179 -54.15 -58.73 -29.04
CA ARG A 179 -53.53 -57.88 -30.06
C ARG A 179 -54.19 -56.49 -30.13
N LEU A 180 -55.52 -56.43 -30.03
CA LEU A 180 -56.25 -55.15 -29.98
C LEU A 180 -55.85 -54.32 -28.76
N ARG A 181 -55.71 -54.93 -27.57
CA ARG A 181 -55.24 -54.21 -26.36
C ARG A 181 -53.85 -53.63 -26.56
N LEU A 182 -52.91 -54.43 -27.06
CA LEU A 182 -51.55 -53.98 -27.33
C LEU A 182 -51.52 -52.83 -28.36
N ALA A 183 -52.33 -52.92 -29.42
CA ALA A 183 -52.48 -51.86 -30.41
C ALA A 183 -53.03 -50.56 -29.81
N VAL A 184 -54.02 -50.63 -28.92
CA VAL A 184 -54.55 -49.46 -28.21
C VAL A 184 -53.48 -48.83 -27.32
N THR A 185 -52.77 -49.62 -26.52
CA THR A 185 -51.69 -49.12 -25.66
C THR A 185 -50.54 -48.51 -26.46
N ALA A 186 -50.15 -49.11 -27.58
CA ALA A 186 -49.14 -48.57 -28.47
C ALA A 186 -49.59 -47.23 -29.10
N ALA A 187 -50.86 -47.13 -29.51
CA ALA A 187 -51.43 -45.89 -30.03
C ALA A 187 -51.49 -44.78 -28.97
N GLU A 188 -51.82 -45.11 -27.72
CA GLU A 188 -51.80 -44.17 -26.60
C GLU A 188 -50.37 -43.67 -26.30
N ALA A 189 -49.38 -44.56 -26.30
CA ALA A 189 -47.98 -44.22 -26.10
C ALA A 189 -47.43 -43.33 -27.23
N ALA A 190 -47.81 -43.60 -28.49
CA ALA A 190 -47.47 -42.75 -29.63
C ALA A 190 -48.07 -41.34 -29.49
N ARG A 191 -49.35 -41.24 -29.08
CA ARG A 191 -50.00 -39.94 -28.83
C ARG A 191 -49.32 -39.16 -27.71
N LEU A 192 -48.94 -39.84 -26.62
CA LEU A 192 -48.18 -39.23 -25.54
C LEU A 192 -46.83 -38.69 -26.03
N THR A 193 -46.12 -39.47 -26.86
CA THR A 193 -44.85 -39.07 -27.46
C THR A 193 -44.99 -37.79 -28.29
N SER A 194 -46.01 -37.69 -29.15
CA SER A 194 -46.28 -36.45 -29.90
C SER A 194 -46.58 -35.26 -28.99
N GLY A 195 -47.27 -35.48 -27.87
CA GLY A 195 -47.49 -34.44 -26.86
C GLY A 195 -46.19 -33.97 -26.20
N CYS A 196 -45.31 -34.90 -25.83
CA CYS A 196 -43.99 -34.58 -25.28
C CYS A 196 -43.08 -33.90 -26.30
N GLU A 197 -43.16 -34.25 -27.58
CA GLU A 197 -42.43 -33.59 -28.67
C GLU A 197 -42.84 -32.11 -28.83
N GLU A 198 -44.14 -31.83 -28.74
CA GLU A 198 -44.67 -30.46 -28.74
C GLU A 198 -44.14 -29.64 -27.56
N ASP A 199 -44.15 -30.22 -26.36
CA ASP A 199 -43.63 -29.58 -25.16
C ASP A 199 -42.12 -29.34 -25.25
N TYR A 200 -41.36 -30.32 -25.77
CA TYR A 200 -39.92 -30.18 -26.02
C TYR A 200 -39.64 -29.04 -27.00
N ARG A 201 -40.35 -28.96 -28.13
CA ARG A 201 -40.18 -27.88 -29.11
C ARG A 201 -40.45 -26.50 -28.52
N LYS A 202 -41.47 -26.38 -27.67
CA LYS A 202 -41.76 -25.16 -26.92
C LYS A 202 -40.64 -24.82 -25.94
N ALA A 203 -40.08 -25.80 -25.25
CA ALA A 203 -38.95 -25.59 -24.33
C ALA A 203 -37.70 -25.10 -25.07
N VAL A 204 -37.36 -25.69 -26.22
CA VAL A 204 -36.26 -25.23 -27.09
C VAL A 204 -36.45 -23.77 -27.53
N LEU A 205 -37.66 -23.41 -27.97
CA LEU A 205 -37.95 -22.02 -28.36
C LEU A 205 -37.78 -21.05 -27.18
N LYS A 206 -38.23 -21.42 -25.98
CA LYS A 206 -38.08 -20.61 -24.77
C LYS A 206 -36.61 -20.43 -24.38
N VAL A 207 -35.82 -21.51 -24.36
CA VAL A 207 -34.37 -21.44 -24.08
C VAL A 207 -33.67 -20.53 -25.09
N ASN A 208 -33.95 -20.69 -26.39
CA ASN A 208 -33.32 -19.85 -27.42
C ASN A 208 -33.68 -18.37 -27.26
N THR A 209 -34.94 -18.07 -26.93
CA THR A 209 -35.41 -16.70 -26.70
C THR A 209 -34.73 -16.09 -25.46
N GLU A 210 -34.70 -16.80 -24.33
CA GLU A 210 -34.04 -16.32 -23.11
C GLU A 210 -32.52 -16.23 -23.29
N ARG A 211 -31.89 -17.13 -24.06
CA ARG A 211 -30.47 -17.05 -24.40
C ARG A 211 -30.14 -15.80 -25.20
N GLN A 212 -30.96 -15.45 -26.19
CA GLN A 212 -30.77 -14.21 -26.96
C GLN A 212 -30.89 -12.97 -26.07
N ARG A 213 -31.89 -12.94 -25.18
CA ARG A 213 -32.06 -11.88 -24.19
C ARG A 213 -30.88 -11.80 -23.23
N PHE A 214 -30.42 -12.93 -22.73
CA PHE A 214 -29.25 -13.01 -21.85
C PHE A 214 -28.02 -12.42 -22.53
N LEU A 215 -27.69 -12.88 -23.74
CA LEU A 215 -26.53 -12.38 -24.47
C LEU A 215 -26.62 -10.86 -24.70
N ALA A 216 -27.75 -10.35 -25.17
CA ALA A 216 -27.92 -8.91 -25.44
C ALA A 216 -27.75 -8.04 -24.18
N HIS A 217 -28.27 -8.47 -23.03
CA HIS A 217 -28.19 -7.69 -21.80
C HIS A 217 -26.86 -7.89 -21.05
N MET A 218 -26.34 -9.12 -21.04
CA MET A 218 -25.08 -9.44 -20.39
C MET A 218 -23.91 -8.75 -21.09
N ASP A 219 -23.99 -8.57 -22.41
CA ASP A 219 -23.03 -7.77 -23.20
C ASP A 219 -22.81 -6.37 -22.60
N ILE A 220 -23.91 -5.66 -22.33
CA ILE A 220 -23.92 -4.31 -21.77
C ILE A 220 -23.41 -4.32 -20.31
N ILE A 221 -23.83 -5.32 -19.53
CA ILE A 221 -23.40 -5.47 -18.14
C ILE A 221 -21.89 -5.69 -18.07
N MET A 222 -21.35 -6.58 -18.90
CA MET A 222 -19.93 -6.92 -18.93
C MET A 222 -19.08 -5.73 -19.36
N ASP A 223 -19.54 -4.95 -20.35
CA ASP A 223 -18.87 -3.69 -20.74
C ASP A 223 -18.80 -2.69 -19.59
N ALA A 224 -19.91 -2.51 -18.86
CA ALA A 224 -19.96 -1.60 -17.72
C ALA A 224 -19.02 -2.06 -16.58
N LEU A 225 -18.98 -3.36 -16.27
CA LEU A 225 -18.11 -3.91 -15.24
C LEU A 225 -16.63 -3.81 -15.62
N GLN A 226 -16.30 -4.03 -16.89
CA GLN A 226 -14.93 -3.90 -17.38
C GLN A 226 -14.45 -2.45 -17.34
N ASP A 227 -15.24 -1.50 -17.81
CA ASP A 227 -14.91 -0.07 -17.74
C ASP A 227 -14.70 0.37 -16.29
N MET A 228 -15.56 -0.09 -15.37
CA MET A 228 -15.43 0.18 -13.94
C MET A 228 -14.13 -0.40 -13.36
N GLU A 229 -13.73 -1.62 -13.74
CA GLU A 229 -12.47 -2.22 -13.29
C GLU A 229 -11.24 -1.48 -13.85
N VAL A 230 -11.27 -1.08 -15.13
CA VAL A 230 -10.18 -0.31 -15.74
C VAL A 230 -10.03 1.05 -15.04
N LYS A 231 -11.15 1.76 -14.79
CA LYS A 231 -11.14 3.05 -14.06
C LYS A 231 -10.60 2.88 -12.65
N ARG A 232 -11.02 1.83 -11.94
CA ARG A 232 -10.52 1.53 -10.59
C ARG A 232 -9.02 1.25 -10.59
N GLY A 233 -8.53 0.43 -11.53
CA GLY A 233 -7.10 0.15 -11.69
C GLY A 233 -6.27 1.41 -11.99
N ARG A 234 -6.79 2.33 -12.80
CA ARG A 234 -6.16 3.63 -13.06
C ARG A 234 -6.11 4.49 -11.80
N CYS A 235 -7.21 4.59 -11.06
CA CYS A 235 -7.25 5.33 -9.80
C CYS A 235 -6.25 4.77 -8.76
N PHE A 236 -6.15 3.44 -8.65
CA PHE A 236 -5.17 2.77 -7.80
C PHE A 236 -3.73 3.15 -8.18
N LYS A 237 -3.41 3.06 -9.47
CA LYS A 237 -2.09 3.45 -10.01
C LYS A 237 -1.77 4.92 -9.76
N ASP A 238 -2.74 5.81 -9.97
CA ASP A 238 -2.56 7.24 -9.77
C ASP A 238 -2.37 7.59 -8.28
N ALA A 239 -3.09 6.90 -7.38
CA ALA A 239 -2.89 7.05 -5.95
C ALA A 239 -1.46 6.70 -5.53
N LEU A 240 -0.93 5.54 -5.97
CA LEU A 240 0.45 5.16 -5.69
C LEU A 240 1.46 6.17 -6.24
N ARG A 241 1.26 6.63 -7.48
CA ARG A 241 2.13 7.65 -8.08
C ARG A 241 2.13 8.95 -7.30
N LYS A 242 0.96 9.45 -6.91
CA LYS A 242 0.84 10.68 -6.12
C LYS A 242 1.52 10.54 -4.77
N THR A 243 1.31 9.43 -4.07
CA THR A 243 2.01 9.14 -2.81
C THR A 243 3.52 9.21 -2.99
N LEU A 244 4.09 8.57 -4.02
CA LEU A 244 5.52 8.61 -4.29
C LEU A 244 6.03 10.02 -4.65
N VAL A 245 5.22 10.82 -5.35
CA VAL A 245 5.56 12.22 -5.65
C VAL A 245 5.61 13.06 -4.38
N TYR A 246 4.65 12.89 -3.46
CA TYR A 246 4.69 13.58 -2.16
C TYR A 246 5.86 13.13 -1.30
N ASP A 247 6.19 11.84 -1.31
CA ASP A 247 7.37 11.31 -0.61
C ASP A 247 8.65 11.95 -1.14
N ALA A 248 8.81 12.04 -2.47
CA ALA A 248 9.97 12.67 -3.09
C ALA A 248 10.03 14.20 -2.82
N ALA A 249 8.88 14.86 -2.72
CA ALA A 249 8.83 16.28 -2.32
C ALA A 249 9.25 16.45 -0.85
N TRP A 250 8.74 15.61 0.04
CA TRP A 250 9.10 15.61 1.46
C TRP A 250 10.61 15.39 1.65
N ILE A 251 11.21 14.36 1.00
CA ILE A 251 12.66 14.09 1.10
C ILE A 251 13.49 15.30 0.66
N ARG A 252 13.10 15.98 -0.42
CA ARG A 252 13.84 17.16 -0.90
C ARG A 252 13.76 18.34 0.07
N ASN A 253 12.60 18.58 0.67
CA ASN A 253 12.46 19.64 1.67
C ASN A 253 13.28 19.33 2.93
N VAL A 254 13.29 18.05 3.32
CA VAL A 254 14.12 17.51 4.39
C VAL A 254 15.62 17.74 4.14
N GLU A 255 16.08 17.48 2.91
CA GLU A 255 17.46 17.73 2.49
C GLU A 255 17.80 19.23 2.53
N TYR A 256 16.90 20.07 2.02
CA TYR A 256 17.04 21.53 2.08
C TYR A 256 17.20 22.04 3.51
N ASP A 257 16.34 21.59 4.43
CA ASP A 257 16.40 21.99 5.85
C ASP A 257 17.72 21.56 6.52
N LEU A 258 18.26 20.40 6.14
CA LEU A 258 19.56 19.93 6.64
C LEU A 258 20.70 20.79 6.10
N ASN A 259 20.70 21.09 4.81
CA ASN A 259 21.71 21.95 4.18
C ASN A 259 21.71 23.37 4.75
N GLN A 260 20.59 23.86 5.27
CA GLN A 260 20.52 25.12 6.00
C GLN A 260 21.02 25.04 7.45
N ALA A 261 20.82 23.90 8.13
CA ALA A 261 21.20 23.74 9.53
C ALA A 261 22.70 23.46 9.72
N ILE A 262 23.33 22.74 8.78
CA ILE A 262 24.76 22.36 8.85
C ILE A 262 25.68 23.58 9.05
N PRO A 263 25.58 24.68 8.27
CA PRO A 263 26.43 25.85 8.47
C PRO A 263 26.28 26.49 9.86
N GLY A 264 25.08 26.42 10.45
CA GLY A 264 24.85 26.91 11.81
C GLY A 264 25.63 26.10 12.86
N ALA A 265 25.76 24.78 12.66
CA ALA A 265 26.58 23.93 13.52
C ALA A 265 28.08 24.13 13.27
N GLU A 266 28.50 24.35 12.02
CA GLU A 266 29.89 24.64 11.66
C GLU A 266 30.37 26.02 12.16
N ALA A 267 29.44 26.96 12.37
CA ALA A 267 29.73 28.29 12.88
C ALA A 267 30.01 28.34 14.40
N VAL A 268 29.94 27.21 15.11
CA VAL A 268 30.31 27.15 16.52
C VAL A 268 31.82 27.39 16.66
N ASP A 269 32.19 28.43 17.41
CA ASP A 269 33.56 28.83 17.68
C ASP A 269 33.88 28.72 19.19
N PRO A 270 34.37 27.55 19.65
CA PRO A 270 34.70 27.34 21.05
C PRO A 270 35.77 28.29 21.58
N GLU A 271 36.73 28.71 20.74
CA GLU A 271 37.81 29.60 21.13
C GLU A 271 37.29 31.03 21.29
N GLY A 272 36.48 31.50 20.35
CA GLY A 272 35.80 32.80 20.40
C GLY A 272 34.87 32.91 21.61
N ASP A 273 34.03 31.89 21.83
CA ASP A 273 33.12 31.81 22.97
C ASP A 273 33.90 31.82 24.30
N THR A 274 34.91 30.96 24.46
CA THR A 274 35.74 30.93 25.68
C THR A 274 36.48 32.25 25.91
N GLY A 275 37.02 32.85 24.85
CA GLY A 275 37.67 34.15 24.88
C GLY A 275 36.72 35.27 25.33
N GLN A 276 35.46 35.24 24.85
CA GLN A 276 34.44 36.21 25.24
C GLN A 276 34.08 36.05 26.72
N PHE A 277 33.88 34.83 27.20
CA PHE A 277 33.64 34.57 28.62
C PHE A 277 34.75 35.14 29.51
N ALA A 278 36.01 34.90 29.14
CA ALA A 278 37.17 35.38 29.89
C ALA A 278 37.24 36.92 29.94
N ARG A 279 36.99 37.58 28.80
CA ARG A 279 36.93 39.06 28.71
C ARG A 279 35.83 39.62 29.61
N ASP A 280 34.63 39.06 29.53
CA ASP A 280 33.48 39.48 30.35
C ASP A 280 33.76 39.34 31.85
N ARG A 281 34.34 38.20 32.27
CA ARG A 281 34.71 37.98 33.68
C ARG A 281 35.80 38.92 34.16
N TYR A 282 36.80 39.19 33.32
CA TYR A 282 37.87 40.12 33.63
C TYR A 282 37.33 41.55 33.80
N ALA A 283 36.46 42.01 32.89
CA ALA A 283 35.84 43.33 32.94
C ALA A 283 35.01 43.53 34.23
N ARG A 284 34.12 42.59 34.56
CA ARG A 284 33.31 42.64 35.80
C ARG A 284 34.18 42.69 37.06
N ARG A 285 35.29 41.95 37.08
CA ARG A 285 36.26 41.98 38.20
C ARG A 285 36.94 43.34 38.32
N ALA A 286 37.34 43.96 37.20
CA ALA A 286 37.97 45.26 37.18
C ALA A 286 37.02 46.38 37.67
N GLU A 287 35.73 46.31 37.32
CA GLU A 287 34.70 47.24 37.79
C GLU A 287 34.44 47.11 39.30
N ALA A 288 34.34 45.88 39.82
CA ALA A 288 34.17 45.65 41.25
C ALA A 288 35.32 46.26 42.09
N ILE A 289 36.55 46.19 41.57
CA ILE A 289 37.73 46.80 42.21
C ILE A 289 37.65 48.34 42.19
N LYS A 290 37.14 48.95 41.11
CA LYS A 290 36.97 50.42 41.00
C LYS A 290 35.80 50.95 41.83
N GLY A 291 34.75 50.15 42.07
CA GLY A 291 33.54 50.52 42.80
C GLY A 291 33.60 50.42 44.33
N GLY A 292 34.74 50.04 44.92
CA GLY A 292 34.96 50.07 46.37
C GLY A 292 34.40 48.89 47.18
N VAL A 293 33.84 47.85 46.54
CA VAL A 293 33.45 46.63 47.23
C VAL A 293 34.64 45.66 47.25
N GLY A 294 35.43 45.72 48.33
CA GLY A 294 36.43 44.70 48.66
C GLY A 294 37.89 45.10 48.46
N ARG A 295 38.38 46.05 49.27
CA ARG A 295 39.75 45.94 49.76
C ARG A 295 39.82 44.70 50.67
N ALA A 296 40.73 43.78 50.38
CA ALA A 296 40.98 42.49 51.05
C ALA A 296 39.91 41.41 50.76
N THR A 297 40.20 40.37 49.98
CA THR A 297 41.08 39.27 50.42
C THR A 297 41.41 38.34 49.25
N LEU A 298 42.60 37.74 49.33
CA LEU A 298 43.09 36.57 48.57
C LEU A 298 43.41 36.77 47.09
N LEU A 299 44.52 37.46 46.81
CA LEU A 299 45.47 37.05 45.74
C LEU A 299 46.85 37.68 45.97
N GLU A 300 47.33 37.67 47.22
CA GLU A 300 48.72 38.03 47.53
C GLU A 300 49.73 36.92 47.22
N LYS A 301 49.31 35.80 46.63
CA LYS A 301 50.21 34.74 46.12
C LYS A 301 49.62 34.04 44.91
N VAL A 302 49.60 34.70 43.76
CA VAL A 302 49.89 33.99 42.50
C VAL A 302 51.02 34.77 41.87
N GLU A 303 52.22 34.21 41.99
CA GLU A 303 53.34 34.60 41.15
C GLU A 303 52.84 34.57 39.71
N VAL A 304 52.89 35.72 39.05
CA VAL A 304 52.73 35.83 37.61
C VAL A 304 53.83 34.97 37.01
N LEU A 305 53.54 33.71 36.66
CA LEU A 305 54.44 32.95 35.83
C LEU A 305 54.51 33.72 34.49
N PRO A 306 55.70 34.17 34.07
CA PRO A 306 55.84 34.92 32.84
C PRO A 306 55.28 34.09 31.69
N TRP A 307 54.52 34.74 30.82
CA TRP A 307 53.84 34.18 29.64
C TRP A 307 54.67 33.14 28.84
N LEU A 308 56.01 33.27 28.86
CA LEU A 308 56.94 32.31 28.27
C LEU A 308 56.81 30.85 28.77
N ARG A 309 56.45 30.60 30.04
CA ARG A 309 56.36 29.21 30.56
C ARG A 309 55.10 28.48 30.11
N LEU A 310 54.00 29.20 29.86
CA LEU A 310 52.75 28.61 29.36
C LEU A 310 52.88 28.19 27.88
N GLN A 311 53.66 28.95 27.09
CA GLN A 311 53.97 28.58 25.70
C GLN A 311 54.83 27.31 25.60
N GLN A 312 55.73 27.06 26.57
CA GLN A 312 56.56 25.85 26.60
C GLN A 312 55.76 24.59 26.97
N SER A 313 54.69 24.70 27.75
CA SER A 313 53.84 23.55 28.10
C SER A 313 52.85 23.14 27.01
N LEU A 314 52.53 24.03 26.06
CA LEU A 314 51.59 23.76 24.97
C LEU A 314 52.26 23.13 23.74
N HIS A 315 53.60 23.15 23.66
CA HIS A 315 54.37 22.44 22.63
C HIS A 315 55.63 21.79 23.22
N PRO A 316 55.56 20.56 23.77
CA PRO A 316 56.76 19.81 24.10
C PRO A 316 57.49 19.44 22.80
N SER A 317 58.68 19.98 22.66
CA SER A 317 59.61 19.68 21.56
C SER A 317 60.01 18.20 21.63
N LYS A 318 60.08 17.59 20.45
CA LYS A 318 60.51 16.22 20.17
C LYS A 318 61.75 15.80 20.97
N GLU A 319 61.61 14.76 21.79
CA GLU A 319 62.67 13.77 22.02
C GLU A 319 62.01 12.47 22.51
N ARG A 320 62.05 11.43 21.65
CA ARG A 320 61.59 10.08 21.98
C ARG A 320 62.69 9.38 22.80
N PRO A 321 62.36 8.72 23.91
CA PRO A 321 63.16 7.61 24.40
C PRO A 321 62.72 6.31 23.69
N ASP A 322 63.67 5.52 23.22
CA ASP A 322 63.42 4.19 22.67
C ASP A 322 62.74 3.28 23.71
N PRO A 323 61.81 2.40 23.30
CA PRO A 323 61.14 1.49 24.23
C PRO A 323 62.07 0.33 24.61
N PRO A 324 62.08 -0.11 25.89
CA PRO A 324 62.74 -1.35 26.26
C PRO A 324 61.90 -2.53 25.75
N GLY A 325 62.56 -3.47 25.09
CA GLY A 325 61.96 -4.74 24.72
C GLY A 325 61.71 -5.60 25.95
N GLU A 326 60.63 -6.38 25.92
CA GLU A 326 60.66 -7.72 26.49
C GLU A 326 59.57 -8.61 25.88
N SER A 327 59.95 -9.87 25.79
CA SER A 327 59.37 -11.00 25.09
C SER A 327 58.08 -11.55 25.68
N ASN A 328 57.25 -12.11 24.78
CA ASN A 328 56.39 -13.30 24.92
C ASN A 328 55.53 -13.48 26.18
N ARG A 329 54.20 -13.49 26.00
CA ARG A 329 53.40 -14.73 26.12
C ARG A 329 51.96 -14.55 25.60
N SER A 330 51.51 -15.59 24.93
CA SER A 330 50.21 -15.83 24.31
C SER A 330 49.02 -15.79 25.28
N ALA A 331 47.85 -15.37 24.80
CA ALA A 331 46.72 -16.27 24.48
C ALA A 331 45.39 -15.50 24.42
N GLY A 332 44.65 -15.70 23.32
CA GLY A 332 43.18 -15.67 23.27
C GLY A 332 42.49 -14.31 23.37
N GLU A 333 41.96 -13.81 22.26
CA GLU A 333 40.55 -14.02 21.94
C GLU A 333 40.20 -13.39 20.58
N LYS A 334 39.63 -14.25 19.73
CA LYS A 334 38.87 -13.90 18.53
C LYS A 334 37.60 -13.18 18.98
N SER A 335 37.22 -12.08 18.34
CA SER A 335 35.92 -11.90 17.69
C SER A 335 35.66 -10.41 17.37
N ARG A 336 35.16 -10.17 16.16
CA ARG A 336 34.49 -8.95 15.64
C ARG A 336 35.33 -7.88 14.96
N GLU A 337 35.85 -8.23 13.78
CA GLU A 337 35.95 -7.29 12.66
C GLU A 337 35.29 -7.95 11.43
N ALA A 338 34.06 -7.53 11.14
CA ALA A 338 33.38 -7.77 9.88
C ALA A 338 32.23 -6.77 9.76
N THR A 339 32.56 -5.51 9.47
CA THR A 339 31.58 -4.59 8.87
C THR A 339 32.31 -3.49 8.10
N VAL A 340 31.74 -3.16 6.95
CA VAL A 340 32.03 -2.01 6.08
C VAL A 340 33.09 -2.22 5.00
N SER A 341 32.71 -3.00 3.98
CA SER A 341 33.04 -2.65 2.59
C SER A 341 32.18 -3.51 1.65
N GLN A 342 31.09 -2.92 1.15
CA GLN A 342 30.38 -3.30 -0.09
C GLN A 342 29.07 -2.51 -0.14
N TYR A 343 29.08 -1.32 -0.74
CA TYR A 343 27.95 -0.69 -1.43
C TYR A 343 28.52 0.48 -2.22
N ASP A 344 29.11 0.17 -3.36
CA ASP A 344 29.36 1.12 -4.46
C ASP A 344 29.43 0.29 -5.74
N GLU A 345 28.25 -0.04 -6.29
CA GLU A 345 28.03 -0.40 -7.70
C GLU A 345 26.56 -0.81 -7.87
N PHE A 346 25.65 0.16 -8.03
CA PHE A 346 24.40 -0.08 -8.76
C PHE A 346 23.69 1.24 -9.15
N ILE A 347 24.29 2.04 -10.02
CA ILE A 347 23.55 2.91 -10.95
C ILE A 347 24.30 2.88 -12.28
N GLU A 348 23.82 2.04 -13.21
CA GLU A 348 23.73 2.30 -14.66
C GLU A 348 23.32 0.99 -15.38
N SER A 349 22.02 0.85 -15.66
CA SER A 349 21.46 0.16 -16.83
C SER A 349 19.96 0.42 -16.95
#